data_AF-A0A4Z0HUB3-F1
#
_entry.id   AF-A0A4Z0HUB3-F1
#
_cell.length_a   1.000
_cell.length_b   1.000
_cell.length_c   1.000
_cell.angle_alpha   90.00
_cell.angle_beta   90.00
_cell.angle_gamma   90.00
#
_symmetry.space_group_name_H-M   'P 1'
#
loop_
_entity.id
_entity.type
_entity.pdbx_description
1 polymer ?
#
loop_
_entity_poly.entity_id
_entity_poly.type
_entity_poly.pdbx_seq_one_letter_code
_entity_poly.pdbx_strand_id
1 'polypeptide(L)'
;MSDVSEPTRVNFDHTNCYRDKLHDNSKPGRQWCREQGPASRSRRLYATGSTSTPSAFPAASPPDPAQRSVFDLAEWFSTNAEQVDRDLRRYFGGGRDSFTGRWFEEFAAIGDPNRFEASDVLAVEALSVAVPPESAARLIVTESERFNQRLRTIPREMDLWDADRNVVDEHSAAHTLHAELQTLPGIGWVVASKLLATKRPRLLPILDNEVRDFLRPPKGRFWLSLQAELSDPTRRFAIAAACKAAPPHVSLLRRIDVALWMAATQHSTTQPPV
;
A
#
# COMPACT_ATOMS: atom_id res chain seq x y z
N MET A 1 -43.41 23.16 9.22
CA MET A 1 -42.27 24.00 8.80
C MET A 1 -41.04 23.35 9.37
N SER A 2 -40.17 22.85 8.49
CA SER A 2 -39.00 22.03 8.84
C SER A 2 -37.99 22.86 9.63
N ASP A 3 -37.65 22.39 10.83
CA ASP A 3 -36.61 22.98 11.66
C ASP A 3 -35.25 22.41 11.21
N VAL A 4 -34.57 23.14 10.32
CA VAL A 4 -33.21 22.81 9.87
C VAL A 4 -32.25 23.37 10.91
N SER A 5 -31.83 22.54 11.86
CA SER A 5 -30.79 22.91 12.82
C SER A 5 -29.50 23.27 12.07
N GLU A 6 -28.99 24.48 12.28
CA GLU A 6 -27.69 24.92 11.78
C GLU A 6 -26.57 23.97 12.26
N PRO A 7 -25.63 23.56 11.40
CA PRO A 7 -24.54 22.69 11.81
C PRO A 7 -23.59 23.45 12.75
N THR A 8 -23.47 22.95 13.98
CA THR A 8 -22.57 23.45 15.01
C THR A 8 -21.15 23.57 14.46
N ARG A 9 -20.60 24.80 14.44
CA ARG A 9 -19.21 25.05 14.01
C ARG A 9 -18.24 24.41 15.00
N VAL A 10 -17.73 23.24 14.65
CA VAL A 10 -16.70 22.55 15.44
C VAL A 10 -15.36 23.25 15.19
N ASN A 11 -14.79 23.86 16.23
CA ASN A 11 -13.44 24.41 16.14
C ASN A 11 -12.43 23.26 16.14
N PHE A 12 -11.71 23.11 15.03
CA PHE A 12 -10.66 22.11 14.87
C PHE A 12 -9.34 22.61 15.46
N ASP A 13 -8.64 21.75 16.21
CA ASP A 13 -7.29 22.04 16.73
C ASP A 13 -6.25 21.78 15.64
N HIS A 14 -5.61 22.85 15.17
CA HIS A 14 -4.60 22.81 14.11
C HIS A 14 -3.16 22.72 14.66
N THR A 15 -2.95 22.54 15.97
CA THR A 15 -1.62 22.56 16.61
C THR A 15 -0.64 21.58 15.96
N ASN A 16 -1.08 20.34 15.70
CA ASN A 16 -0.25 19.34 15.01
C ASN A 16 -0.03 19.70 13.53
N CYS A 17 -1.03 20.25 12.84
CA CYS A 17 -0.89 20.67 11.44
C CYS A 17 0.17 21.78 11.27
N TYR A 18 0.26 22.69 12.24
CA TYR A 18 1.28 23.75 12.24
C TYR A 18 2.67 23.22 12.56
N ARG A 19 2.78 22.33 13.56
CA ARG A 19 4.06 21.67 13.89
C ARG A 19 4.63 20.93 12.69
N ASP A 20 3.77 20.25 11.95
CA ASP A 20 4.14 19.42 10.81
C ASP A 20 4.17 20.23 9.49
N LYS A 21 4.00 21.57 9.57
CA LYS A 21 4.04 22.54 8.47
C LYS A 21 3.13 22.20 7.28
N LEU A 22 1.98 21.56 7.53
CA LEU A 22 1.03 21.14 6.49
C LEU A 22 0.29 22.32 5.84
N HIS A 23 0.06 23.38 6.61
CA HIS A 23 -0.45 24.66 6.13
C HIS A 23 -0.01 25.77 7.08
N ASP A 24 -0.09 27.01 6.63
CA ASP A 24 0.21 28.19 7.43
C ASP A 24 -0.91 28.53 8.44
N ASN A 25 -0.58 29.32 9.46
CA ASN A 25 -1.53 29.78 10.47
C ASN A 25 -2.39 30.96 9.96
N SER A 26 -3.02 30.77 8.80
CA SER A 26 -3.88 31.74 8.15
C SER A 26 -5.32 31.22 8.01
N LYS A 27 -6.27 32.13 7.72
CA LYS A 27 -7.66 31.73 7.41
C LYS A 27 -7.71 30.81 6.17
N PRO A 28 -7.03 31.13 5.05
CA PRO A 28 -6.95 30.23 3.89
C PRO A 28 -6.35 28.86 4.22
N GLY A 29 -5.23 28.81 4.98
CA GLY A 29 -4.60 27.56 5.36
C GLY A 29 -5.50 26.64 6.20
N ARG A 30 -6.22 27.22 7.19
CA ARG A 30 -7.22 26.49 7.97
C ARG A 30 -8.40 26.00 7.14
N GLN A 31 -8.84 26.79 6.15
CA GLN A 31 -9.91 26.39 5.24
C GLN A 31 -9.49 25.21 4.37
N TRP A 32 -8.31 25.28 3.74
CA TRP A 32 -7.75 24.15 2.99
C TRP A 32 -7.65 22.90 3.86
N CYS A 33 -7.23 23.02 5.12
CA CYS A 33 -7.10 21.89 6.03
C CYS A 33 -8.44 21.20 6.33
N ARG A 34 -9.53 21.97 6.42
CA ARG A 34 -10.89 21.46 6.64
C ARG A 34 -11.49 20.78 5.42
N GLU A 35 -11.12 21.23 4.22
CA GLU A 35 -11.68 20.72 2.97
C GLU A 35 -10.84 19.56 2.40
N GLN A 36 -9.51 19.63 2.53
CA GLN A 36 -8.56 18.76 1.84
C GLN A 36 -7.50 18.16 2.77
N GLY A 37 -7.26 18.76 3.93
CA GLY A 37 -6.24 18.32 4.90
C GLY A 37 -6.75 17.34 5.96
N PRO A 38 -5.96 17.07 7.01
CA PRO A 38 -6.30 16.07 8.04
C PRO A 38 -7.65 16.30 8.72
N ALA A 39 -8.09 17.55 8.84
CA ALA A 39 -9.37 17.91 9.45
C ALA A 39 -10.57 17.48 8.59
N SER A 40 -10.42 17.35 7.27
CA SER A 40 -11.48 16.85 6.37
C SER A 40 -11.79 15.36 6.58
N ARG A 41 -10.86 14.63 7.23
CA ARG A 41 -10.93 13.16 7.43
C ARG A 41 -11.40 12.75 8.83
N SER A 42 -11.48 13.69 9.78
CA SER A 42 -11.85 13.41 11.17
C SER A 42 -13.31 13.78 11.47
N ARG A 43 -14.21 12.78 11.58
CA ARG A 43 -15.47 12.90 12.34
C ARG A 43 -15.28 12.71 13.85
N ARG A 44 -14.06 12.83 14.39
CA ARG A 44 -13.80 12.72 15.83
C ARG A 44 -13.71 14.10 16.45
N LEU A 45 -14.76 14.43 17.21
CA LEU A 45 -14.78 15.46 18.24
C LEU A 45 -13.66 15.17 19.24
N TYR A 46 -12.71 16.08 19.40
CA TYR A 46 -11.90 16.16 20.61
C TYR A 46 -12.23 17.49 21.28
N ALA A 47 -13.18 17.47 22.21
CA ALA A 47 -13.40 18.55 23.14
C ALA A 47 -12.63 18.26 24.44
N THR A 48 -11.72 19.19 24.75
CA THR A 48 -11.27 19.68 26.06
C THR A 48 -11.05 18.71 27.23
N GLY A 49 -9.81 18.70 27.72
CA GLY A 49 -9.55 18.79 29.16
C GLY A 49 -8.91 17.57 29.82
N SER A 50 -7.58 17.52 29.82
CA SER A 50 -6.82 17.06 30.99
C SER A 50 -5.37 17.53 30.84
N THR A 51 -4.97 18.43 31.73
CA THR A 51 -3.58 18.85 31.93
C THR A 51 -2.79 17.70 32.52
N SER A 52 -2.15 16.93 31.66
CA SER A 52 -1.03 16.07 32.04
C SER A 52 0.13 16.40 31.11
N THR A 53 1.18 16.96 31.71
CA THR A 53 2.47 17.28 31.10
C THR A 53 2.92 16.14 30.18
N PRO A 54 3.27 16.38 28.89
CA PRO A 54 3.78 15.32 28.06
C PRO A 54 5.18 14.97 28.54
N SER A 55 5.34 13.76 29.07
CA SER A 55 6.65 13.10 29.10
C SER A 55 7.16 13.06 27.66
N ALA A 56 8.34 13.64 27.43
CA ALA A 56 8.98 13.64 26.14
C ALA A 56 9.11 12.20 25.63
N PHE A 57 8.36 11.85 24.59
CA PHE A 57 8.69 10.68 23.78
C PHE A 57 10.06 10.97 23.16
N PRO A 58 11.03 10.05 23.27
CA PRO A 58 12.28 10.23 22.54
C PRO A 58 11.93 10.29 21.07
N ALA A 59 12.45 11.32 20.39
CA ALA A 59 12.40 11.41 18.93
C ALA A 59 12.89 10.07 18.38
N ALA A 60 12.10 9.46 17.48
CA ALA A 60 12.56 8.28 16.76
C ALA A 60 13.90 8.63 16.12
N SER A 61 14.95 7.87 16.48
CA SER A 61 16.26 8.03 15.89
C SER A 61 16.12 7.96 14.37
N PRO A 62 16.86 8.80 13.60
CA PRO A 62 16.86 8.69 12.16
C PRO A 62 17.21 7.24 11.76
N PRO A 63 16.57 6.69 10.72
CA PRO A 63 16.86 5.34 10.26
C PRO A 63 18.35 5.20 9.97
N ASP A 64 18.93 4.08 10.40
CA ASP A 64 20.33 3.73 10.19
C ASP A 64 20.67 3.85 8.69
N PRO A 65 21.66 4.69 8.29
CA PRO A 65 22.03 4.87 6.90
C PRO A 65 22.50 3.56 6.24
N ALA A 66 22.88 2.54 7.01
CA ALA A 66 23.24 1.21 6.50
C ALA A 66 22.04 0.35 6.04
N GLN A 67 20.81 0.84 6.17
CA GLN A 67 19.58 0.12 5.77
C GLN A 67 18.88 0.71 4.54
N ARG A 68 19.48 1.71 3.88
CA ARG A 68 18.94 2.25 2.63
C ARG A 68 18.94 1.15 1.56
N SER A 69 17.81 1.03 0.86
CA SER A 69 17.74 0.28 -0.39
C SER A 69 18.86 0.78 -1.31
N VAL A 70 19.56 -0.14 -1.99
CA VAL A 70 20.56 0.23 -3.01
C VAL A 70 19.92 1.08 -4.12
N PHE A 71 18.60 0.96 -4.27
CA PHE A 71 17.75 1.72 -5.18
C PHE A 71 17.00 2.84 -4.42
N ASP A 72 17.28 4.11 -4.75
CA ASP A 72 16.52 5.26 -4.22
C ASP A 72 15.17 5.36 -4.94
N LEU A 73 14.13 4.87 -4.27
CA LEU A 73 12.78 4.79 -4.84
C LEU A 73 12.21 6.19 -5.13
N ALA A 74 12.35 7.13 -4.19
CA ALA A 74 11.78 8.46 -4.33
C ALA A 74 12.46 9.27 -5.43
N GLU A 75 13.78 9.17 -5.55
CA GLU A 75 14.55 9.79 -6.64
C GLU A 75 14.13 9.21 -8.00
N TRP A 76 13.98 7.89 -8.10
CA TRP A 76 13.52 7.25 -9.34
C TRP A 76 12.12 7.74 -9.75
N PHE A 77 11.15 7.76 -8.83
CA PHE A 77 9.80 8.24 -9.12
C PHE A 77 9.77 9.72 -9.50
N SER A 78 10.60 10.55 -8.85
CA SER A 78 10.69 11.98 -9.16
C SER A 78 11.29 12.22 -10.55
N THR A 79 12.33 11.47 -10.90
CA THR A 79 13.03 11.57 -12.19
C THR A 79 12.16 11.06 -13.34
N ASN A 80 11.35 10.04 -13.10
CA ASN A 80 10.53 9.38 -14.12
C ASN A 80 9.05 9.74 -14.06
N ALA A 81 8.69 10.85 -13.41
CA ALA A 81 7.29 11.21 -13.11
C ALA A 81 6.39 11.28 -14.36
N GLU A 82 6.90 11.80 -15.48
CA GLU A 82 6.14 11.84 -16.74
C GLU A 82 5.92 10.45 -17.34
N GLN A 83 6.91 9.56 -17.26
CA GLN A 83 6.76 8.17 -17.69
C GLN A 83 5.74 7.45 -16.82
N VAL A 84 5.85 7.59 -15.49
CA VAL A 84 4.92 7.00 -14.53
C VAL A 84 3.49 7.47 -14.77
N ASP A 85 3.25 8.77 -15.01
CA ASP A 85 1.92 9.29 -15.33
C ASP A 85 1.35 8.63 -16.59
N ARG A 86 2.13 8.56 -17.68
CA ARG A 86 1.71 7.89 -18.93
C ARG A 86 1.42 6.40 -18.72
N ASP A 87 2.30 5.69 -18.02
CA ASP A 87 2.19 4.25 -17.81
C ASP A 87 0.97 3.90 -16.95
N LEU A 88 0.70 4.66 -15.89
CA LEU A 88 -0.48 4.46 -15.06
C LEU A 88 -1.78 4.76 -15.83
N ARG A 89 -1.81 5.82 -16.66
CA ARG A 89 -2.97 6.08 -17.54
C ARG A 89 -3.20 4.93 -18.51
N ARG A 90 -2.12 4.41 -19.10
CA ARG A 90 -2.20 3.28 -20.03
C ARG A 90 -2.69 2.01 -19.33
N TYR A 91 -2.16 1.71 -18.15
CA TYR A 91 -2.49 0.49 -17.41
C TYR A 91 -3.96 0.48 -16.96
N PHE A 92 -4.42 1.58 -16.34
CA PHE A 92 -5.76 1.67 -15.76
C PHE A 92 -6.84 2.19 -16.72
N GLY A 93 -6.47 2.82 -17.84
CA GLY A 93 -7.40 3.50 -18.76
C GLY A 93 -8.31 2.60 -19.59
N GLY A 94 -7.98 1.31 -19.73
CA GLY A 94 -8.74 0.37 -20.57
C GLY A 94 -8.61 0.63 -22.08
N GLY A 95 -9.40 -0.09 -22.90
CA GLY A 95 -9.40 0.05 -24.37
C GLY A 95 -8.92 -1.21 -25.11
N ARG A 96 -8.41 -1.04 -26.34
CA ARG A 96 -7.98 -2.15 -27.21
C ARG A 96 -6.79 -2.94 -26.66
N ASP A 97 -5.87 -2.29 -25.95
CA ASP A 97 -4.70 -2.90 -25.30
C ASP A 97 -4.85 -2.91 -23.77
N SER A 98 -6.03 -3.30 -23.27
CA SER A 98 -6.31 -3.23 -21.84
C SER A 98 -5.56 -4.29 -21.04
N PHE A 99 -4.92 -3.86 -19.95
CA PHE A 99 -4.35 -4.78 -18.97
C PHE A 99 -5.47 -5.38 -18.12
N THR A 100 -5.52 -6.71 -18.01
CA THR A 100 -6.48 -7.40 -17.15
C THR A 100 -6.27 -7.06 -15.68
N GLY A 101 -5.02 -6.83 -15.28
CA GLY A 101 -4.64 -6.54 -13.90
C GLY A 101 -5.18 -5.22 -13.35
N ARG A 102 -5.81 -4.39 -14.20
CA ARG A 102 -6.56 -3.20 -13.78
C ARG A 102 -7.83 -3.52 -12.97
N TRP A 103 -8.26 -4.79 -12.95
CA TRP A 103 -9.42 -5.27 -12.21
C TRP A 103 -9.07 -5.88 -10.85
N PHE A 104 -7.78 -5.89 -10.50
CA PHE A 104 -7.30 -6.54 -9.28
C PHE A 104 -8.00 -5.99 -8.04
N GLU A 105 -8.10 -4.67 -7.95
CA GLU A 105 -8.66 -3.99 -6.77
C GLU A 105 -10.17 -4.23 -6.65
N GLU A 106 -10.88 -4.20 -7.77
CA GLU A 106 -12.31 -4.48 -7.82
C GLU A 106 -12.62 -5.92 -7.39
N PHE A 107 -11.87 -6.91 -7.88
CA PHE A 107 -12.06 -8.30 -7.48
C PHE A 107 -11.66 -8.54 -6.02
N ALA A 108 -10.51 -8.00 -5.58
CA ALA A 108 -10.07 -8.14 -4.20
C ALA A 108 -11.07 -7.55 -3.19
N ALA A 109 -11.75 -6.44 -3.56
CA ALA A 109 -12.70 -5.75 -2.70
C ALA A 109 -14.06 -6.47 -2.52
N ILE A 110 -14.36 -7.52 -3.30
CA ILE A 110 -15.63 -8.27 -3.20
C ILE A 110 -15.69 -9.09 -1.90
N GLY A 111 -14.57 -9.72 -1.53
CA GLY A 111 -14.53 -10.72 -0.46
C GLY A 111 -14.31 -10.13 0.94
N ASP A 112 -14.46 -10.97 1.96
CA ASP A 112 -14.12 -10.59 3.34
C ASP A 112 -12.60 -10.33 3.48
N PRO A 113 -12.18 -9.19 4.06
CA PRO A 113 -10.76 -8.88 4.25
C PRO A 113 -10.02 -9.89 5.16
N ASN A 114 -10.73 -10.71 5.93
CA ASN A 114 -10.18 -11.71 6.85
C ASN A 114 -10.46 -13.16 6.43
N ARG A 115 -10.89 -13.40 5.19
CA ARG A 115 -11.08 -14.75 4.65
C ARG A 115 -10.64 -14.85 3.21
N PHE A 116 -9.84 -15.85 2.86
CA PHE A 116 -9.56 -16.14 1.45
C PHE A 116 -10.81 -16.74 0.77
N GLU A 117 -11.14 -16.20 -0.40
CA GLU A 117 -12.37 -16.47 -1.14
C GLU A 117 -12.09 -16.54 -2.65
N ALA A 118 -13.09 -16.97 -3.43
CA ALA A 118 -12.95 -17.11 -4.88
C ALA A 118 -12.60 -15.79 -5.59
N SER A 119 -13.03 -14.66 -5.02
CA SER A 119 -12.71 -13.34 -5.57
C SER A 119 -11.21 -13.01 -5.47
N ASP A 120 -10.49 -13.55 -4.48
CA ASP A 120 -9.03 -13.37 -4.36
C ASP A 120 -8.29 -14.14 -5.46
N VAL A 121 -8.77 -15.35 -5.77
CA VAL A 121 -8.22 -16.13 -6.89
C VAL A 121 -8.40 -15.36 -8.19
N LEU A 122 -9.62 -14.86 -8.45
CA LEU A 122 -9.91 -14.08 -9.64
C LEU A 122 -9.07 -12.78 -9.71
N ALA A 123 -8.89 -12.09 -8.58
CA ALA A 123 -8.02 -10.91 -8.49
C ALA A 123 -6.58 -11.26 -8.88
N VAL A 124 -6.02 -12.31 -8.29
CA VAL A 124 -4.65 -12.75 -8.55
C VAL A 124 -4.48 -13.20 -10.00
N GLU A 125 -5.46 -13.91 -10.57
CA GLU A 125 -5.42 -14.33 -11.98
C GLU A 125 -5.49 -13.17 -12.97
N ALA A 126 -6.17 -12.07 -12.61
CA ALA A 126 -6.14 -10.84 -13.41
C ALA A 126 -4.70 -10.28 -13.57
N LEU A 127 -3.77 -10.64 -12.68
CA LEU A 127 -2.34 -10.30 -12.75
C LEU A 127 -1.50 -11.34 -13.51
N SER A 128 -2.11 -12.09 -14.44
CA SER A 128 -1.44 -13.04 -15.33
C SER A 128 -0.65 -14.14 -14.62
N VAL A 129 -1.18 -14.63 -13.50
CA VAL A 129 -0.71 -15.83 -12.81
C VAL A 129 -1.88 -16.81 -12.64
N ALA A 130 -1.61 -18.08 -12.36
CA ALA A 130 -2.65 -19.07 -12.12
C ALA A 130 -2.60 -19.56 -10.67
N VAL A 131 -3.78 -19.83 -10.09
CA VAL A 131 -3.90 -20.54 -8.82
C VAL A 131 -4.42 -21.95 -9.16
N PRO A 132 -3.64 -23.02 -8.95
CA PRO A 132 -4.11 -24.37 -9.24
C PRO A 132 -5.42 -24.69 -8.51
N PRO A 133 -6.43 -25.30 -9.17
CA PRO A 133 -7.74 -25.57 -8.57
C PRO A 133 -7.68 -26.31 -7.24
N GLU A 134 -6.77 -27.29 -7.10
CA GLU A 134 -6.57 -28.03 -5.85
C GLU A 134 -6.08 -27.11 -4.72
N SER A 135 -5.17 -26.18 -5.02
CA SER A 135 -4.67 -25.21 -4.05
C SER A 135 -5.73 -24.16 -3.70
N ALA A 136 -6.54 -23.73 -4.67
CA ALA A 136 -7.71 -22.89 -4.40
C ALA A 136 -8.74 -23.61 -3.51
N ALA A 137 -9.02 -24.89 -3.76
CA ALA A 137 -9.92 -25.71 -2.95
C ALA A 137 -9.38 -25.87 -1.52
N ARG A 138 -8.08 -26.10 -1.34
CA ARG A 138 -7.45 -26.13 -0.01
C ARG A 138 -7.56 -24.78 0.71
N LEU A 139 -7.25 -23.69 0.02
CA LEU A 139 -7.28 -22.35 0.60
C LEU A 139 -8.69 -21.88 1.00
N ILE A 140 -9.71 -22.22 0.23
CA ILE A 140 -11.06 -21.64 0.36
C ILE A 140 -12.07 -22.62 0.96
N VAL A 141 -11.89 -23.92 0.75
CA VAL A 141 -12.87 -24.96 1.13
C VAL A 141 -12.34 -25.84 2.27
N THR A 142 -11.27 -26.61 2.05
CA THR A 142 -10.91 -27.72 2.95
C THR A 142 -9.99 -27.31 4.11
N GLU A 143 -9.13 -26.31 3.94
CA GLU A 143 -8.21 -25.78 4.98
C GLU A 143 -8.45 -24.29 5.26
N SER A 144 -9.61 -23.75 4.89
CA SER A 144 -9.87 -22.31 4.95
C SER A 144 -9.62 -21.68 6.32
N GLU A 145 -10.06 -22.32 7.39
CA GLU A 145 -9.91 -21.75 8.74
C GLU A 145 -8.44 -21.71 9.19
N ARG A 146 -7.59 -22.65 8.74
CA ARG A 146 -6.15 -22.64 9.01
C ARG A 146 -5.51 -21.34 8.49
N PHE A 147 -5.77 -20.99 7.23
CA PHE A 147 -5.22 -19.77 6.62
C PHE A 147 -5.92 -18.51 7.13
N ASN A 148 -7.23 -18.54 7.35
CA ASN A 148 -8.00 -17.39 7.81
C ASN A 148 -7.64 -16.99 9.25
N GLN A 149 -7.37 -17.95 10.14
CA GLN A 149 -6.87 -17.65 11.49
C GLN A 149 -5.55 -16.91 11.45
N ARG A 150 -4.62 -17.34 10.60
CA ARG A 150 -3.32 -16.67 10.39
C ARG A 150 -3.52 -15.28 9.82
N LEU A 151 -4.36 -15.13 8.80
CA LEU A 151 -4.67 -13.84 8.19
C LEU A 151 -5.22 -12.83 9.21
N ARG A 152 -6.08 -13.26 10.12
CA ARG A 152 -6.66 -12.41 11.18
C ARG A 152 -5.62 -11.86 12.17
N THR A 153 -4.43 -12.48 12.27
CA THR A 153 -3.33 -11.96 13.10
C THR A 153 -2.58 -10.80 12.44
N ILE A 154 -2.79 -10.56 11.14
CA ILE A 154 -2.16 -9.47 10.40
C ILE A 154 -3.09 -8.24 10.45
N PRO A 155 -2.59 -7.06 10.86
CA PRO A 155 -3.39 -5.83 10.94
C PRO A 155 -4.12 -5.53 9.64
N ARG A 156 -5.44 -5.30 9.72
CA ARG A 156 -6.29 -5.03 8.56
C ARG A 156 -6.14 -3.60 8.03
N GLU A 157 -6.26 -2.63 8.92
CA GLU A 157 -6.33 -1.20 8.58
C GLU A 157 -5.02 -0.51 8.96
N MET A 158 -3.95 -0.85 8.25
CA MET A 158 -2.61 -0.31 8.48
C MET A 158 -1.96 -0.01 7.14
N ASP A 159 -1.38 1.17 7.02
CA ASP A 159 -0.50 1.48 5.90
C ASP A 159 0.91 0.96 6.20
N LEU A 160 1.63 0.49 5.18
CA LEU A 160 2.99 -0.02 5.32
C LEU A 160 3.93 0.98 6.01
N TRP A 161 3.79 2.28 5.73
CA TRP A 161 4.64 3.32 6.33
C TRP A 161 4.31 3.66 7.78
N ASP A 162 3.17 3.20 8.29
CA ASP A 162 2.79 3.34 9.70
C ASP A 162 3.08 2.04 10.48
N ALA A 163 3.55 1.00 9.81
CA ALA A 163 3.79 -0.31 10.41
C ALA A 163 5.11 -0.32 11.19
N ASP A 164 5.05 -0.84 12.43
CA ASP A 164 6.24 -1.18 13.20
C ASP A 164 7.03 -2.29 12.48
N ARG A 165 8.35 -2.33 12.72
CA ARG A 165 9.24 -3.31 12.05
C ARG A 165 8.78 -4.76 12.23
N ASN A 166 8.30 -5.12 13.42
CA ASN A 166 7.82 -6.48 13.74
C ASN A 166 6.55 -6.91 12.97
N VAL A 167 5.84 -5.97 12.34
CA VAL A 167 4.66 -6.27 11.51
C VAL A 167 5.08 -6.78 10.13
N VAL A 168 6.27 -6.41 9.66
CA VAL A 168 6.72 -6.66 8.27
C VAL A 168 8.13 -7.26 8.17
N ASP A 169 8.79 -7.56 9.28
CA ASP A 169 10.05 -8.30 9.29
C ASP A 169 9.86 -9.80 9.02
N GLU A 170 10.97 -10.50 8.85
CA GLU A 170 11.02 -11.93 8.54
C GLU A 170 10.41 -12.85 9.61
N HIS A 171 10.14 -12.34 10.82
CA HIS A 171 9.50 -13.06 11.92
C HIS A 171 8.02 -12.70 12.10
N SER A 172 7.51 -11.75 11.31
CA SER A 172 6.13 -11.28 11.37
C SER A 172 5.10 -12.37 11.02
N ALA A 173 3.87 -12.14 11.48
CA ALA A 173 2.72 -12.95 11.08
C ALA A 173 2.49 -12.95 9.56
N ALA A 174 2.81 -11.83 8.89
CA ALA A 174 2.70 -11.71 7.43
C ALA A 174 3.71 -12.61 6.72
N HIS A 175 4.96 -12.64 7.18
CA HIS A 175 5.98 -13.54 6.62
C HIS A 175 5.65 -15.01 6.87
N THR A 176 5.11 -15.32 8.06
CA THR A 176 4.65 -16.66 8.40
C THR A 176 3.54 -17.13 7.45
N LEU A 177 2.50 -16.30 7.24
CA LEU A 177 1.42 -16.64 6.30
C LEU A 177 1.92 -16.73 4.85
N HIS A 178 2.85 -15.86 4.44
CA HIS A 178 3.46 -15.93 3.10
C HIS A 178 4.18 -17.25 2.86
N ALA A 179 4.94 -17.74 3.85
CA ALA A 179 5.60 -19.04 3.80
C ALA A 179 4.59 -20.19 3.82
N GLU A 180 3.53 -20.07 4.63
CA GLU A 180 2.49 -21.10 4.74
C GLU A 180 1.69 -21.26 3.44
N LEU A 181 1.36 -20.16 2.75
CA LEU A 181 0.72 -20.20 1.43
C LEU A 181 1.57 -20.95 0.39
N GLN A 182 2.91 -20.86 0.46
CA GLN A 182 3.82 -21.56 -0.44
C GLN A 182 3.86 -23.09 -0.20
N THR A 183 3.28 -23.58 0.90
CA THR A 183 3.12 -25.02 1.13
C THR A 183 1.98 -25.63 0.29
N LEU A 184 1.13 -24.80 -0.33
CA LEU A 184 0.10 -25.25 -1.26
C LEU A 184 0.74 -25.62 -2.61
N PRO A 185 0.39 -26.79 -3.20
CA PRO A 185 0.95 -27.25 -4.46
C PRO A 185 0.86 -26.22 -5.59
N GLY A 186 1.99 -25.90 -6.23
CA GLY A 186 2.03 -24.95 -7.34
C GLY A 186 1.85 -23.47 -6.94
N ILE A 187 1.78 -23.15 -5.65
CA ILE A 187 1.79 -21.76 -5.15
C ILE A 187 3.23 -21.38 -4.82
N GLY A 188 3.85 -20.61 -5.72
CA GLY A 188 5.16 -19.99 -5.47
C GLY A 188 5.05 -18.67 -4.70
N TRP A 189 6.21 -18.12 -4.32
CA TRP A 189 6.32 -16.85 -3.59
C TRP A 189 5.61 -15.66 -4.29
N VAL A 190 5.60 -15.62 -5.64
CA VAL A 190 4.91 -14.57 -6.41
C VAL A 190 3.40 -14.63 -6.18
N VAL A 191 2.81 -15.82 -6.28
CA VAL A 191 1.37 -16.02 -6.10
C VAL A 191 0.99 -15.77 -4.64
N ALA A 192 1.79 -16.23 -3.69
CA ALA A 192 1.59 -15.93 -2.26
C ALA A 192 1.63 -14.42 -1.97
N SER A 193 2.55 -13.66 -2.56
CA SER A 193 2.61 -12.20 -2.41
C SER A 193 1.35 -11.53 -2.97
N LYS A 194 0.89 -11.96 -4.16
CA LYS A 194 -0.33 -11.43 -4.77
C LYS A 194 -1.58 -11.74 -3.94
N LEU A 195 -1.70 -12.94 -3.39
CA LEU A 195 -2.80 -13.32 -2.47
C LEU A 195 -2.80 -12.48 -1.18
N LEU A 196 -1.63 -12.20 -0.60
CA LEU A 196 -1.56 -11.31 0.56
C LEU A 196 -1.95 -9.88 0.24
N ALA A 197 -1.59 -9.39 -0.95
CA ALA A 197 -1.97 -8.06 -1.40
C ALA A 197 -3.48 -7.91 -1.65
N THR A 198 -4.22 -8.97 -2.00
CA THR A 198 -5.69 -8.88 -2.08
C THR A 198 -6.30 -8.60 -0.70
N LYS A 199 -5.68 -9.12 0.36
CA LYS A 199 -6.20 -8.99 1.74
C LYS A 199 -5.66 -7.81 2.51
N ARG A 200 -4.45 -7.38 2.20
CA ARG A 200 -3.75 -6.30 2.91
C ARG A 200 -3.16 -5.29 1.91
N PRO A 201 -3.97 -4.71 1.00
CA PRO A 201 -3.47 -3.89 -0.11
C PRO A 201 -2.74 -2.61 0.32
N ARG A 202 -2.94 -2.17 1.56
CA ARG A 202 -2.28 -1.00 2.16
C ARG A 202 -1.00 -1.34 2.94
N LEU A 203 -0.83 -2.61 3.32
CA LEU A 203 0.25 -3.08 4.18
C LEU A 203 1.25 -3.99 3.45
N LEU A 204 0.78 -4.93 2.62
CA LEU A 204 1.62 -5.95 2.00
C LEU A 204 1.76 -5.67 0.50
N PRO A 205 2.95 -5.28 0.01
CA PRO A 205 3.17 -4.97 -1.39
C PRO A 205 3.23 -6.24 -2.25
N ILE A 206 2.86 -6.10 -3.52
CA ILE A 206 3.13 -7.12 -4.53
C ILE A 206 4.63 -7.09 -4.86
N LEU A 207 5.21 -8.27 -5.01
CA LEU A 207 6.53 -8.46 -5.59
C LEU A 207 6.43 -9.60 -6.60
N ASP A 208 6.82 -9.33 -7.84
CA ASP A 208 7.00 -10.35 -8.87
C ASP A 208 8.46 -10.40 -9.34
N ASN A 209 8.74 -11.27 -10.32
CA ASN A 209 10.10 -11.43 -10.84
C ASN A 209 10.62 -10.14 -11.50
N GLU A 210 9.82 -9.46 -12.31
CA GLU A 210 10.23 -8.25 -13.05
C GLU A 210 10.58 -7.11 -12.08
N VAL A 211 9.71 -6.84 -11.11
CA VAL A 211 9.93 -5.79 -10.10
C VAL A 211 11.09 -6.16 -9.18
N ARG A 212 11.24 -7.44 -8.81
CA ARG A 212 12.40 -7.91 -8.03
C ARG A 212 13.70 -7.70 -8.79
N ASP A 213 13.75 -8.05 -10.07
CA ASP A 213 14.98 -7.98 -10.87
C ASP A 213 15.35 -6.53 -11.21
N PHE A 214 14.34 -5.67 -11.31
CA PHE A 214 14.49 -4.22 -11.45
C PHE A 214 15.03 -3.56 -10.18
N LEU A 215 14.41 -3.81 -9.01
CA LEU A 215 14.80 -3.18 -7.75
C LEU A 215 16.01 -3.82 -7.06
N ARG A 216 16.24 -5.12 -7.31
CA ARG A 216 17.26 -5.96 -6.64
C ARG A 216 17.31 -5.76 -5.12
N PRO A 217 16.17 -5.90 -4.40
CA PRO A 217 16.13 -5.67 -2.97
C PRO A 217 17.01 -6.70 -2.23
N PRO A 218 17.56 -6.35 -1.05
CA PRO A 218 18.25 -7.34 -0.23
C PRO A 218 17.35 -8.54 0.04
N LYS A 219 17.92 -9.74 -0.06
CA LYS A 219 17.17 -11.01 0.04
C LYS A 219 16.33 -11.05 1.32
N GLY A 220 15.03 -11.31 1.17
CA GLY A 220 14.09 -11.41 2.28
C GLY A 220 13.71 -10.08 2.96
N ARG A 221 14.24 -8.93 2.51
CA ARG A 221 14.01 -7.63 3.16
C ARG A 221 13.16 -6.66 2.37
N PHE A 222 12.52 -7.10 1.29
CA PHE A 222 11.74 -6.21 0.41
C PHE A 222 10.71 -5.37 1.17
N TRP A 223 9.91 -5.97 2.06
CA TRP A 223 8.90 -5.24 2.83
C TRP A 223 9.51 -4.21 3.77
N LEU A 224 10.60 -4.55 4.48
CA LEU A 224 11.33 -3.63 5.34
C LEU A 224 11.97 -2.48 4.55
N SER A 225 12.57 -2.76 3.40
CA SER A 225 13.15 -1.75 2.53
C SER A 225 12.08 -0.78 2.03
N LEU A 226 10.93 -1.28 1.57
CA LEU A 226 9.83 -0.43 1.12
C LEU A 226 9.18 0.35 2.27
N GLN A 227 9.07 -0.26 3.46
CA GLN A 227 8.60 0.43 4.67
C GLN A 227 9.51 1.60 5.01
N ALA A 228 10.84 1.41 5.02
CA ALA A 228 11.79 2.47 5.32
C ALA A 228 11.71 3.63 4.32
N GLU A 229 11.57 3.32 3.02
CA GLU A 229 11.39 4.30 1.95
C GLU A 229 10.13 5.15 2.14
N LEU A 230 9.00 4.49 2.46
CA LEU A 230 7.71 5.16 2.58
C LEU A 230 7.46 5.80 3.94
N SER A 231 8.26 5.47 4.96
CA SER A 231 8.14 6.05 6.32
C SER A 231 8.52 7.52 6.35
N ASP A 232 9.44 7.96 5.49
CA ASP A 232 9.76 9.38 5.29
C ASP A 232 8.60 10.07 4.54
N PRO A 233 7.89 11.05 5.17
CA PRO A 233 6.76 11.72 4.54
C PRO A 233 7.10 12.46 3.26
N THR A 234 8.32 12.99 3.13
CA THR A 234 8.76 13.75 1.94
C THR A 234 8.97 12.79 0.77
N ARG A 235 9.66 11.68 1.01
CA ARG A 235 9.87 10.62 0.00
C ARG A 235 8.54 10.03 -0.44
N ARG A 236 7.67 9.69 0.52
CA ARG A 236 6.32 9.18 0.25
C ARG A 236 5.48 10.17 -0.56
N PHE A 237 5.54 11.46 -0.25
CA PHE A 237 4.82 12.48 -1.00
C PHE A 237 5.28 12.55 -2.45
N ALA A 238 6.59 12.54 -2.70
CA ALA A 238 7.14 12.56 -4.06
C ALA A 238 6.65 11.36 -4.89
N ILE A 239 6.70 10.15 -4.31
CA ILE A 239 6.20 8.92 -4.95
C ILE A 239 4.69 9.03 -5.23
N ALA A 240 3.90 9.43 -4.23
CA ALA A 240 2.46 9.58 -4.38
C ALA A 240 2.07 10.62 -5.45
N ALA A 241 2.82 11.72 -5.54
CA ALA A 241 2.62 12.76 -6.54
C ALA A 241 2.90 12.26 -7.97
N ALA A 242 3.95 11.46 -8.16
CA ALA A 242 4.23 10.80 -9.44
C ALA A 242 3.12 9.80 -9.81
N CYS A 243 2.53 9.11 -8.83
CA CYS A 243 1.47 8.12 -9.02
C CYS A 243 0.04 8.68 -9.13
N LYS A 244 -0.15 10.00 -9.29
CA LYS A 244 -1.48 10.65 -9.24
C LYS A 244 -2.46 10.23 -10.35
N ALA A 245 -1.96 9.69 -11.46
CA ALA A 245 -2.79 9.28 -12.59
C ALA A 245 -3.59 8.00 -12.35
N ALA A 246 -3.19 7.17 -11.37
CA ALA A 246 -3.93 5.98 -11.02
C ALA A 246 -5.26 6.31 -10.32
N PRO A 247 -6.30 5.46 -10.45
CA PRO A 247 -7.57 5.67 -9.79
C PRO A 247 -7.46 5.82 -8.26
N PRO A 248 -8.30 6.67 -7.61
CA PRO A 248 -8.19 6.96 -6.18
C PRO A 248 -8.33 5.74 -5.26
N HIS A 249 -9.10 4.72 -5.65
CA HIS A 249 -9.32 3.51 -4.86
C HIS A 249 -8.12 2.54 -4.88
N VAL A 250 -7.20 2.69 -5.83
CA VAL A 250 -5.98 1.87 -5.92
C VAL A 250 -5.01 2.31 -4.83
N SER A 251 -4.50 1.36 -4.03
CA SER A 251 -3.55 1.65 -2.94
C SER A 251 -2.22 2.19 -3.48
N LEU A 252 -1.50 2.99 -2.69
CA LEU A 252 -0.19 3.50 -3.10
C LEU A 252 0.80 2.37 -3.43
N LEU A 253 0.78 1.28 -2.67
CA LEU A 253 1.64 0.11 -2.91
C LEU A 253 1.41 -0.48 -4.30
N ARG A 254 0.15 -0.59 -4.71
CA ARG A 254 -0.20 -1.08 -6.04
C ARG A 254 0.19 -0.10 -7.14
N ARG A 255 0.06 1.20 -6.92
CA ARG A 255 0.51 2.21 -7.89
C ARG A 255 2.01 2.14 -8.12
N ILE A 256 2.78 1.92 -7.04
CA ILE A 256 4.22 1.71 -7.09
C ILE A 256 4.53 0.45 -7.90
N ASP A 257 3.89 -0.67 -7.56
CA ASP A 257 4.05 -1.96 -8.25
C ASP A 257 3.79 -1.85 -9.76
N VAL A 258 2.66 -1.27 -10.17
CA VAL A 258 2.33 -1.09 -11.60
C VAL A 258 3.35 -0.19 -12.30
N ALA A 259 3.74 0.93 -11.68
CA ALA A 259 4.70 1.85 -12.28
C ALA A 259 6.07 1.19 -12.51
N LEU A 260 6.56 0.45 -11.52
CA LEU A 260 7.83 -0.27 -11.61
C LEU A 260 7.75 -1.42 -12.61
N TRP A 261 6.65 -2.18 -12.63
CA TRP A 261 6.44 -3.28 -13.58
C TRP A 261 6.39 -2.78 -15.03
N MET A 262 5.68 -1.68 -15.28
CA MET A 262 5.61 -1.05 -16.61
C MET A 262 6.98 -0.56 -17.08
N ALA A 263 7.79 0.01 -16.18
CA ALA A 263 9.16 0.39 -16.50
C ALA A 263 10.05 -0.83 -16.78
N ALA A 264 10.03 -1.84 -15.90
CA ALA A 264 10.84 -3.04 -16.02
C ALA A 264 10.59 -3.78 -17.34
N THR A 265 9.32 -3.98 -17.70
CA THR A 265 8.93 -4.67 -18.95
C THR A 265 9.38 -3.91 -20.20
N GLN A 266 9.33 -2.58 -20.20
CA GLN A 266 9.83 -1.76 -21.31
C GLN A 266 11.36 -1.84 -21.45
N HIS A 267 12.10 -1.88 -20.33
CA HIS A 267 13.55 -2.07 -20.33
C HIS A 267 13.94 -3.46 -20.87
N SER A 268 13.22 -4.52 -20.46
CA SER A 268 13.43 -5.88 -20.95
C SER A 268 13.18 -6.01 -22.46
N THR A 269 12.25 -5.24 -23.04
CA THR A 269 12.03 -5.21 -24.50
C THR A 269 13.07 -4.40 -25.29
N THR A 270 13.86 -3.55 -24.63
CA THR A 270 14.83 -2.66 -25.29
C THR A 270 16.25 -3.24 -25.32
N GLN A 271 16.57 -4.21 -24.46
CA GLN A 271 17.80 -5.00 -24.58
C GLN A 271 17.55 -6.19 -25.54
N PRO A 272 18.28 -6.30 -26.66
CA PRO A 272 18.23 -7.52 -27.46
C PRO A 272 18.74 -8.71 -26.61
N PRO A 273 18.24 -9.94 -26.85
CA PRO A 273 18.73 -11.12 -26.14
C PRO A 273 20.24 -11.26 -26.36
N VAL A 274 20.98 -11.46 -25.26
CA VAL A 274 22.42 -11.78 -25.26
C VAL A 274 22.64 -13.18 -25.81
#